data_AF-A0A3N9VFA1-F1
#
_entry.id   AF-A0A3N9VFA1-F1
#
_cell.length_a   1.000
_cell.length_b   1.000
_cell.length_c   1.000
_cell.angle_alpha   90.00
_cell.angle_beta   90.00
_cell.angle_gamma   90.00
#
_symmetry.space_group_name_H-M   'P 1'
#
loop_
_entity.id
_entity.type
_entity.pdbx_description
1 polymer ?
#
loop_
_entity_poly.entity_id
_entity_poly.type
_entity_poly.pdbx_seq_one_letter_code
_entity_poly.pdbx_strand_id
1 'polypeptide(L)'
;MPRFCQISLCWLLLLIPVSVVAMSRQFDADAVVTMQNGNPCFSYPPNEEKLFGYHLSVSKIGRHSAVEWDIQKFHYDKLNMPEPNSPEHCIEYGVVNYKLEVKQAAEPLLPDTPYRVFISVAEAPTDQRYRYLRKFAADFCISSNEQGEPVIVSALMDDTGEWQCLKPGESPKHGFWQKLFGK
;
A
#
# COMPACT_ATOMS: atom_id res chain seq x y z
N MET A 1 70.98 9.34 -28.56
CA MET A 1 70.60 10.03 -27.30
C MET A 1 69.21 10.63 -27.48
N PRO A 2 68.37 10.65 -26.42
CA PRO A 2 67.24 9.76 -26.15
C PRO A 2 65.89 10.28 -26.71
N ARG A 3 64.99 9.41 -27.20
CA ARG A 3 63.87 8.75 -26.48
C ARG A 3 63.02 9.71 -25.62
N PHE A 4 61.85 10.08 -26.14
CA PHE A 4 60.68 10.37 -25.30
C PHE A 4 59.52 9.47 -25.73
N CYS A 5 59.36 8.43 -24.93
CA CYS A 5 58.24 7.50 -24.90
C CYS A 5 57.04 8.27 -24.32
N GLN A 6 56.10 8.70 -25.16
CA GLN A 6 54.81 9.21 -24.68
C GLN A 6 53.97 8.02 -24.24
N ILE A 7 54.14 7.63 -22.99
CA ILE A 7 53.25 6.71 -22.27
C ILE A 7 51.95 7.48 -22.03
N SER A 8 51.06 7.43 -23.02
CA SER A 8 49.66 7.81 -22.84
C SER A 8 48.95 6.61 -22.21
N LEU A 9 48.99 6.53 -20.88
CA LEU A 9 48.28 5.51 -20.12
C LEU A 9 47.64 6.14 -18.89
N CYS A 10 46.42 5.68 -18.61
CA CYS A 10 45.52 6.11 -17.53
C CYS A 10 44.98 7.52 -17.80
N TRP A 11 43.70 7.74 -18.06
CA TRP A 11 42.57 7.30 -17.27
C TRP A 11 41.36 7.09 -18.21
N LEU A 12 41.22 5.87 -18.77
CA LEU A 12 39.90 5.45 -19.24
C LEU A 12 39.09 5.17 -17.97
N LEU A 13 38.38 6.18 -17.50
CA LEU A 13 37.31 6.05 -16.53
C LEU A 13 36.41 4.91 -17.03
N LEU A 14 36.52 3.75 -16.38
CA LEU A 14 35.51 2.71 -16.38
C LEU A 14 34.25 3.34 -15.79
N LEU A 15 33.52 4.06 -16.64
CA LEU A 15 32.10 4.30 -16.50
C LEU A 15 31.45 2.92 -16.56
N ILE A 16 31.49 2.21 -15.44
CA ILE A 16 30.60 1.09 -15.21
C ILE A 16 29.22 1.76 -15.22
N PRO A 17 28.35 1.48 -16.21
CA PRO A 17 26.98 1.95 -16.12
C PRO A 17 26.42 1.31 -14.84
N VAL A 18 26.25 2.12 -13.81
CA VAL A 18 25.45 1.75 -12.65
C VAL A 18 24.06 1.63 -13.24
N SER A 19 23.70 0.41 -13.61
CA SER A 19 22.36 0.06 -14.03
C SER A 19 21.46 0.36 -12.84
N VAL A 20 20.95 1.59 -12.79
CA VAL A 20 19.87 1.96 -11.89
C VAL A 20 18.68 1.16 -12.39
N VAL A 21 18.53 -0.05 -11.82
CA VAL A 21 17.35 -0.85 -12.01
C VAL A 21 16.26 -0.07 -11.29
N ALA A 22 15.52 0.74 -12.05
CA ALA A 22 14.29 1.35 -11.57
C ALA A 22 13.35 0.19 -11.23
N MET A 23 13.33 -0.23 -9.97
CA MET A 23 12.32 -1.15 -9.48
C MET A 23 10.98 -0.42 -9.59
N SER A 24 10.19 -0.78 -10.60
CA SER A 24 8.81 -0.32 -10.73
C SER A 24 8.08 -0.74 -9.46
N ARG A 25 7.61 0.23 -8.67
CA ARG A 25 6.80 -0.07 -7.49
C ARG A 25 5.58 -0.87 -7.93
N GLN A 26 5.26 -1.94 -7.20
CA GLN A 26 4.09 -2.78 -7.47
C GLN A 26 2.75 -2.05 -7.19
N PHE A 27 2.81 -0.97 -6.42
CA PHE A 27 1.69 -0.12 -6.01
C PHE A 27 2.02 1.35 -6.29
N ASP A 28 1.00 2.15 -6.59
CA ASP A 28 1.13 3.57 -6.90
C ASP A 28 1.40 4.41 -5.64
N ALA A 29 0.78 4.05 -4.52
CA ALA A 29 0.99 4.67 -3.22
C ALA A 29 0.55 3.74 -2.08
N ASP A 30 0.82 4.14 -0.85
CA ASP A 30 0.33 3.41 0.33
C ASP A 30 -1.16 3.72 0.55
N ALA A 31 -1.92 2.69 0.92
CA ALA A 31 -3.26 2.89 1.47
C ALA A 31 -3.17 3.48 2.88
N VAL A 32 -4.21 4.15 3.32
CA VAL A 32 -4.30 4.71 4.67
C VAL A 32 -5.22 3.82 5.49
N VAL A 33 -4.73 3.40 6.65
CA VAL A 33 -5.47 2.56 7.59
C VAL A 33 -5.55 3.29 8.92
N THR A 34 -6.76 3.50 9.41
CA THR A 34 -7.03 4.18 10.68
C THR A 34 -8.01 3.37 11.53
N MET A 35 -8.24 3.77 12.79
CA MET A 35 -9.34 3.24 13.59
C MET A 35 -10.56 4.16 13.49
N GLN A 36 -11.73 3.59 13.23
CA GLN A 36 -13.01 4.29 13.32
C GLN A 36 -14.02 3.37 14.01
N ASN A 37 -14.71 3.87 15.05
CA ASN A 37 -15.70 3.10 15.83
C ASN A 37 -15.19 1.75 16.38
N GLY A 38 -13.89 1.62 16.65
CA GLY A 38 -13.28 0.38 17.13
C GLY A 38 -12.92 -0.63 16.03
N ASN A 39 -13.12 -0.30 14.76
CA ASN A 39 -12.76 -1.12 13.61
C ASN A 39 -11.70 -0.44 12.73
N PRO A 40 -10.87 -1.20 11.98
CA PRO A 40 -10.04 -0.63 10.95
C PRO A 40 -10.87 0.07 9.88
N CYS A 41 -10.39 1.20 9.39
CA CYS A 41 -11.03 1.97 8.35
C CYS A 41 -10.02 2.32 7.26
N PHE A 42 -10.39 2.05 6.01
CA PHE A 42 -9.46 2.07 4.88
C PHE A 42 -9.79 3.18 3.91
N SER A 43 -8.76 3.90 3.50
CA SER A 43 -8.83 4.92 2.45
C SER A 43 -7.57 4.93 1.61
N TYR A 44 -7.56 5.74 0.56
CA TYR A 44 -6.38 6.04 -0.24
C TYR A 44 -6.14 7.56 -0.26
N PRO A 45 -4.92 8.02 -0.58
CA PRO A 45 -4.64 9.45 -0.70
C PRO A 45 -5.53 10.14 -1.75
N PRO A 46 -5.87 11.42 -1.59
CA PRO A 46 -6.71 12.15 -2.53
C PRO A 46 -6.20 12.02 -3.98
N ASN A 47 -7.14 11.84 -4.90
CA ASN A 47 -6.87 11.85 -6.34
C ASN A 47 -7.61 13.04 -6.98
N GLU A 48 -6.94 13.75 -7.88
CA GLU A 48 -7.55 14.86 -8.63
C GLU A 48 -8.50 14.33 -9.72
N GLU A 49 -8.34 13.07 -10.11
CA GLU A 49 -9.14 12.45 -11.18
C GLU A 49 -10.49 11.93 -10.69
N LYS A 50 -11.48 11.98 -11.59
CA LYS A 50 -12.82 11.45 -11.32
C LYS A 50 -12.82 9.93 -11.32
N LEU A 51 -13.22 9.33 -10.21
CA LEU A 51 -13.22 7.88 -10.04
C LEU A 51 -14.53 7.26 -10.54
N PHE A 52 -14.41 6.07 -11.11
CA PHE A 52 -15.54 5.31 -11.65
C PHE A 52 -15.96 4.13 -10.79
N GLY A 53 -15.05 3.59 -10.00
CA GLY A 53 -15.31 2.46 -9.12
C GLY A 53 -14.06 2.08 -8.37
N TYR A 54 -14.21 1.22 -7.37
CA TYR A 54 -13.09 0.67 -6.63
C TYR A 54 -13.39 -0.76 -6.22
N HIS A 55 -12.32 -1.49 -5.96
CA HIS A 55 -12.33 -2.80 -5.32
C HIS A 55 -11.43 -2.71 -4.09
N LEU A 56 -11.90 -3.22 -2.96
CA LEU A 56 -11.16 -3.29 -1.72
C LEU A 56 -11.16 -4.74 -1.25
N SER A 57 -9.97 -5.24 -0.92
CA SER A 57 -9.82 -6.51 -0.24
C SER A 57 -8.91 -6.39 0.97
N VAL A 58 -9.21 -7.15 2.00
CA VAL A 58 -8.36 -7.35 3.18
C VAL A 58 -8.01 -8.82 3.22
N SER A 59 -6.73 -9.14 3.37
CA SER A 59 -6.26 -10.52 3.45
C SER A 59 -5.22 -10.70 4.54
N LYS A 60 -5.22 -11.88 5.15
CA LYS A 60 -4.19 -12.27 6.09
C LYS A 60 -2.87 -12.51 5.36
N ILE A 61 -1.78 -11.95 5.89
CA ILE A 61 -0.44 -12.16 5.33
C ILE A 61 0.14 -13.45 5.92
N GLY A 62 0.64 -14.35 5.06
CA GLY A 62 1.31 -15.59 5.47
C GLY A 62 1.19 -16.72 4.46
N ARG A 63 1.66 -17.93 4.86
CA ARG A 63 1.65 -19.14 4.01
C ARG A 63 0.25 -19.57 3.57
N HIS A 64 -0.77 -19.26 4.36
CA HIS A 64 -2.17 -19.54 4.05
C HIS A 64 -2.92 -18.22 3.95
N SER A 65 -2.57 -17.42 2.94
CA SER A 65 -3.26 -16.16 2.67
C SER A 65 -4.72 -16.46 2.34
N ALA A 66 -5.60 -16.04 3.24
CA ALA A 66 -7.04 -16.03 3.04
C ALA A 66 -7.45 -14.58 2.86
N VAL A 67 -8.36 -14.35 1.92
CA VAL A 67 -9.10 -13.09 1.87
C VAL A 67 -10.05 -13.13 3.04
N GLU A 68 -10.05 -12.07 3.85
CA GLU A 68 -10.88 -11.92 5.06
C GLU A 68 -12.10 -11.05 4.76
N TRP A 69 -12.00 -10.18 3.75
CA TRP A 69 -13.09 -9.33 3.30
C TRP A 69 -12.83 -8.86 1.87
N ASP A 70 -13.86 -8.90 1.02
CA ASP A 70 -13.76 -8.45 -0.37
C ASP A 70 -15.06 -7.76 -0.80
N ILE A 71 -14.92 -6.49 -1.18
CA ILE A 71 -16.01 -5.64 -1.65
C ILE A 71 -15.66 -4.92 -2.94
N GLN A 72 -16.68 -4.65 -3.74
CA GLN A 72 -16.54 -3.91 -4.99
C GLN A 72 -17.66 -2.89 -5.16
N LYS A 73 -17.28 -1.67 -5.58
CA LYS A 73 -18.21 -0.67 -6.11
C LYS A 73 -18.17 -0.72 -7.63
N PHE A 74 -19.32 -0.99 -8.26
CA PHE A 74 -19.42 -1.05 -9.71
C PHE A 74 -19.55 0.32 -10.39
N HIS A 75 -19.04 0.32 -11.63
CA HIS A 75 -18.96 1.42 -12.60
C HIS A 75 -20.28 2.17 -12.91
N TYR A 76 -21.45 1.56 -12.66
CA TYR A 76 -22.73 2.08 -13.15
C TYR A 76 -23.58 2.77 -12.10
N ASP A 77 -23.17 2.73 -10.83
CA ASP A 77 -23.92 3.37 -9.77
C ASP A 77 -23.59 4.88 -9.75
N LYS A 78 -24.31 5.65 -10.57
CA LYS A 78 -24.23 7.13 -10.67
C LYS A 78 -24.57 7.86 -9.36
N LEU A 79 -24.92 7.12 -8.31
CA LEU A 79 -25.29 7.66 -7.02
C LEU A 79 -24.03 7.97 -6.21
N ASN A 80 -23.73 9.27 -6.07
CA ASN A 80 -22.72 9.88 -5.21
C ASN A 80 -22.54 9.14 -3.87
N MET A 81 -21.67 8.14 -3.85
CA MET A 81 -21.13 7.60 -2.62
C MET A 81 -19.82 8.35 -2.38
N PRO A 82 -19.60 8.90 -1.17
CA PRO A 82 -18.33 9.53 -0.85
C PRO A 82 -17.20 8.54 -1.14
N GLU A 83 -16.19 9.02 -1.85
CA GLU A 83 -15.01 8.23 -2.17
C GLU A 83 -14.17 8.06 -0.92
N PRO A 84 -13.57 6.87 -0.70
CA PRO A 84 -12.77 6.66 0.48
C PRO A 84 -11.36 7.22 0.30
N ASN A 85 -11.27 8.53 0.06
CA ASN A 85 -10.05 9.22 -0.39
C ASN A 85 -9.40 10.06 0.73
N SER A 86 -9.81 9.83 1.98
CA SER A 86 -9.27 10.49 3.17
C SER A 86 -9.49 9.64 4.43
N PRO A 87 -8.77 9.86 5.53
CA PRO A 87 -9.06 9.21 6.81
C PRO A 87 -10.48 9.46 7.32
N GLU A 88 -11.04 10.64 7.04
CA GLU A 88 -12.38 11.04 7.50
C GLU A 88 -13.49 10.41 6.64
N HIS A 89 -13.19 10.15 5.37
CA HIS A 89 -14.05 9.41 4.45
C HIS A 89 -13.35 8.12 4.10
N CYS A 90 -13.56 7.08 4.92
CA CYS A 90 -12.96 5.77 4.73
C CYS A 90 -14.04 4.68 4.75
N ILE A 91 -13.66 3.45 4.37
CA ILE A 91 -14.54 2.29 4.46
C ILE A 91 -14.19 1.53 5.72
N GLU A 92 -15.11 1.53 6.69
CA GLU A 92 -14.96 0.78 7.92
C GLU A 92 -15.07 -0.73 7.66
N TYR A 93 -14.18 -1.51 8.26
CA TYR A 93 -14.09 -2.95 8.06
C TYR A 93 -15.41 -3.66 8.39
N GLY A 94 -15.90 -4.47 7.45
CA GLY A 94 -17.16 -5.21 7.60
C GLY A 94 -18.43 -4.36 7.48
N VAL A 95 -18.33 -3.04 7.35
CA VAL A 95 -19.48 -2.16 7.12
C VAL A 95 -19.75 -2.08 5.62
N VAL A 96 -20.89 -2.64 5.21
CA VAL A 96 -21.29 -2.69 3.80
C VAL A 96 -22.51 -1.80 3.59
N ASN A 97 -22.41 -0.88 2.62
CA ASN A 97 -23.55 -0.12 2.10
C ASN A 97 -24.24 -0.92 0.99
N TYR A 98 -25.56 -0.76 0.80
CA TYR A 98 -26.35 -1.42 -0.26
C TYR A 98 -25.82 -1.22 -1.69
N LYS A 99 -24.92 -0.25 -1.91
CA LYS A 99 -24.26 0.03 -3.20
C LYS A 99 -22.97 -0.75 -3.44
N LEU A 100 -22.51 -1.53 -2.45
CA LEU A 100 -21.33 -2.36 -2.55
C LEU A 100 -21.74 -3.80 -2.81
N GLU A 101 -21.11 -4.41 -3.80
CA GLU A 101 -21.12 -5.86 -3.94
C GLU A 101 -20.16 -6.45 -2.92
N VAL A 102 -20.63 -7.44 -2.17
CA VAL A 102 -19.80 -8.22 -1.24
C VAL A 102 -19.45 -9.54 -1.92
N LYS A 103 -18.18 -9.72 -2.25
CA LYS A 103 -17.66 -10.98 -2.80
C LYS A 103 -17.29 -11.95 -1.69
N GLN A 104 -16.80 -11.41 -0.57
CA GLN A 104 -16.57 -12.16 0.64
C GLN A 104 -16.95 -11.31 1.85
N ALA A 105 -17.79 -11.87 2.71
CA ALA A 105 -18.19 -11.23 3.96
C ALA A 105 -16.98 -11.09 4.89
N ALA A 106 -16.97 -10.03 5.71
CA ALA A 106 -15.89 -9.80 6.65
C ALA A 106 -15.83 -10.89 7.72
N GLU A 107 -14.65 -11.50 7.87
CA GLU A 107 -14.31 -12.38 8.98
C GLU A 107 -13.69 -11.59 10.15
N PRO A 108 -13.80 -12.05 11.41
CA PRO A 108 -13.18 -11.35 12.52
C PRO A 108 -11.65 -11.25 12.36
N LEU A 109 -11.13 -10.02 12.39
CA LEU A 109 -9.69 -9.78 12.42
C LEU A 109 -9.12 -10.12 13.80
N LEU A 110 -8.07 -10.93 13.82
CA LEU A 110 -7.40 -11.35 15.04
C LEU A 110 -6.37 -10.30 15.47
N PRO A 111 -6.27 -10.00 16.78
CA PRO A 111 -5.21 -9.15 17.30
C PRO A 111 -3.82 -9.68 16.95
N ASP A 112 -2.87 -8.76 16.81
CA ASP A 112 -1.45 -9.01 16.55
C ASP A 112 -1.19 -9.96 15.37
N THR A 113 -2.12 -9.97 14.40
CA THR A 113 -2.02 -10.72 13.15
C THR A 113 -1.75 -9.77 11.99
N PRO A 114 -0.74 -10.04 11.14
CA PRO A 114 -0.47 -9.25 9.93
C PRO A 114 -1.56 -9.40 8.86
N TYR A 115 -2.07 -8.27 8.40
CA TYR A 115 -3.04 -8.16 7.31
C TYR A 115 -2.55 -7.18 6.25
N ARG A 116 -3.01 -7.39 5.02
CA ARG A 116 -2.85 -6.44 3.91
C ARG A 116 -4.21 -5.95 3.50
N VAL A 117 -4.38 -4.63 3.46
CA VAL A 117 -5.45 -4.04 2.65
C VAL A 117 -4.92 -3.76 1.26
N PHE A 118 -5.73 -4.04 0.25
CA PHE A 118 -5.48 -3.68 -1.13
C PHE A 118 -6.70 -2.91 -1.65
N ILE A 119 -6.47 -1.73 -2.22
CA ILE A 119 -7.50 -0.92 -2.85
C ILE A 119 -7.08 -0.69 -4.29
N SER A 120 -7.92 -1.09 -5.25
CA SER A 120 -7.76 -0.72 -6.65
C SER A 120 -8.87 0.22 -7.07
N VAL A 121 -8.49 1.31 -7.74
CA VAL A 121 -9.39 2.37 -8.14
C VAL A 121 -9.36 2.47 -9.65
N ALA A 122 -10.54 2.42 -10.27
CA ALA A 122 -10.70 2.59 -11.70
C ALA A 122 -11.02 4.06 -12.01
N GLU A 123 -10.16 4.70 -12.79
CA GLU A 123 -10.36 6.06 -13.29
C GLU A 123 -11.27 6.08 -14.52
N ALA A 124 -11.99 7.20 -14.70
CA ALA A 124 -12.75 7.44 -15.91
C ALA A 124 -11.82 7.42 -17.13
N PRO A 125 -12.15 6.68 -18.21
CA PRO A 125 -11.41 6.86 -19.45
C PRO A 125 -11.62 8.29 -19.94
N THR A 126 -10.56 9.10 -19.94
CA THR A 126 -10.52 10.40 -20.62
C THR A 126 -10.60 10.22 -22.14
N ASP A 127 -10.16 9.08 -22.64
CA ASP A 127 -10.36 8.59 -23.99
C ASP A 127 -10.64 7.07 -23.92
N GLN A 128 -11.56 6.57 -24.73
CA GLN A 128 -12.35 5.32 -24.54
C GLN A 128 -11.59 3.97 -24.39
N ARG A 129 -10.26 3.97 -24.18
CA ARG A 129 -9.41 2.78 -24.32
C ARG A 129 -8.68 2.33 -23.05
N TYR A 130 -8.59 3.13 -21.99
CA TYR A 130 -7.86 2.71 -20.78
C TYR A 130 -8.57 3.16 -19.51
N ARG A 131 -8.92 2.18 -18.65
CA ARG A 131 -9.16 2.42 -17.22
C ARG A 131 -7.80 2.28 -16.55
N TYR A 132 -7.19 3.38 -16.18
CA TYR A 132 -6.03 3.31 -15.30
C TYR A 132 -6.53 2.76 -13.95
N LEU A 133 -5.88 1.69 -13.51
CA LEU A 133 -6.14 1.06 -12.22
C LEU A 133 -5.03 1.50 -11.29
N ARG A 134 -5.30 2.53 -10.48
CA ARG A 134 -4.40 2.90 -9.39
C ARG A 134 -4.55 1.89 -8.28
N LYS A 135 -3.43 1.42 -7.75
CA LYS A 135 -3.35 0.37 -6.75
C LYS A 135 -2.68 0.92 -5.50
N PHE A 136 -3.39 0.80 -4.39
CA PHE A 136 -2.93 1.19 -3.07
C PHE A 136 -2.90 -0.04 -2.18
N ALA A 137 -1.88 -0.15 -1.34
CA ALA A 137 -1.82 -1.22 -0.36
C ALA A 137 -1.21 -0.73 0.94
N ALA A 138 -1.59 -1.35 2.05
CA ALA A 138 -0.93 -1.14 3.33
C ALA A 138 -0.95 -2.44 4.13
N ASP A 139 0.15 -2.69 4.82
CA ASP A 139 0.33 -3.84 5.71
C ASP A 139 0.15 -3.35 7.15
N PHE A 140 -0.79 -3.96 7.86
CA PHE A 140 -1.21 -3.51 9.18
C PHE A 140 -1.49 -4.66 10.13
N CYS A 141 -1.51 -4.35 11.42
CA CYS A 141 -2.08 -5.19 12.46
C CYS A 141 -3.00 -4.35 13.35
N ILE A 142 -3.90 -5.04 14.06
CA ILE A 142 -4.65 -4.48 15.19
C ILE A 142 -3.92 -4.91 16.45
N SER A 143 -3.39 -3.95 17.22
CA SER A 143 -2.75 -4.21 18.51
C SER A 143 -3.46 -3.44 19.62
N SER A 144 -3.05 -3.61 20.87
CA SER A 144 -3.59 -2.88 22.02
C SER A 144 -2.57 -1.86 22.54
N ASN A 145 -2.99 -0.63 22.79
CA ASN A 145 -2.13 0.36 23.46
C ASN A 145 -1.98 0.05 24.97
N GLU A 146 -1.26 0.90 25.70
CA GLU A 146 -1.04 0.73 27.15
C GLU A 146 -2.34 0.77 27.97
N GLN A 147 -3.39 1.39 27.44
CA GLN A 147 -4.72 1.50 28.01
C GLN A 147 -5.63 0.33 27.63
N GLY A 148 -5.16 -0.61 26.79
CA GLY A 148 -5.94 -1.73 26.28
C GLY A 148 -6.88 -1.38 25.13
N GLU A 149 -6.77 -0.19 24.55
CA GLU A 149 -7.59 0.23 23.41
C GLU A 149 -6.97 -0.26 22.09
N PRO A 150 -7.80 -0.68 21.11
CA PRO A 150 -7.31 -1.15 19.83
C PRO A 150 -6.70 -0.01 19.00
N VAL A 151 -5.51 -0.25 18.46
CA VAL A 151 -4.78 0.68 17.60
C VAL A 151 -4.26 -0.01 16.35
N ILE A 152 -4.19 0.74 15.24
CA ILE A 152 -3.53 0.28 14.02
C ILE A 152 -2.02 0.49 14.15
N VAL A 153 -1.26 -0.56 13.87
CA VAL A 153 0.20 -0.54 13.76
C VAL A 153 0.61 -1.11 12.41
N SER A 154 1.77 -0.71 11.89
CA SER A 154 2.28 -1.28 10.63
C SER A 154 2.71 -2.74 10.84
N ALA A 155 2.48 -3.57 9.83
CA ALA A 155 3.11 -4.89 9.73
C ALA A 155 4.33 -4.80 8.82
N LEU A 156 5.44 -5.41 9.23
CA LEU A 156 6.69 -5.42 8.47
C LEU A 156 7.24 -6.83 8.40
N MET A 157 7.93 -7.12 7.31
CA MET A 157 8.72 -8.33 7.19
C MET A 157 10.11 -8.06 7.78
N ASP A 158 10.54 -8.91 8.71
CA ASP A 158 11.85 -8.82 9.34
C ASP A 158 12.97 -9.36 8.43
N ASP A 159 14.21 -9.30 8.91
CA ASP A 159 15.39 -9.79 8.18
C ASP A 159 15.37 -11.32 7.97
N THR A 160 14.53 -12.05 8.70
CA THR A 160 14.35 -13.50 8.57
C THR A 160 13.30 -13.87 7.52
N GLY A 161 12.55 -12.89 7.01
CA GLY A 161 11.43 -13.08 6.09
C GLY A 161 10.10 -13.39 6.79
N GLU A 162 10.03 -13.22 8.11
CA GLU A 162 8.81 -13.40 8.89
C GLU A 162 8.08 -12.07 9.07
N TRP A 163 6.75 -12.10 8.99
CA TRP A 163 5.92 -10.92 9.18
C TRP A 163 5.66 -10.68 10.66
N GLN A 164 5.90 -9.46 11.11
CA GLN A 164 5.72 -9.03 12.48
C GLN A 164 4.91 -7.73 12.55
N CYS A 165 4.11 -7.60 13.59
CA CYS A 165 3.43 -6.36 13.94
C CYS A 165 4.39 -5.46 14.71
N LEU A 166 4.46 -4.17 14.34
CA LEU A 166 5.15 -3.19 15.16
C LEU A 166 4.44 -3.00 16.49
N LYS A 167 5.18 -2.58 17.51
CA LYS A 167 4.56 -2.18 18.78
C LYS A 167 3.90 -0.81 18.64
N PRO A 168 2.86 -0.52 19.42
CA PRO A 168 2.29 0.83 19.49
C PRO A 168 3.38 1.88 19.76
N GLY A 169 3.40 2.95 18.95
CA GLY A 169 4.40 4.02 19.05
C GLY A 169 5.72 3.76 18.33
N GLU A 170 5.96 2.54 17.82
CA GLU A 170 7.08 2.28 16.91
C GLU A 170 6.74 2.77 15.51
N SER A 171 7.69 3.46 14.88
CA SER A 171 7.62 3.80 13.47
C SER A 171 8.42 2.78 12.66
N PRO A 172 7.99 2.47 11.40
CA PRO A 172 8.80 1.70 10.50
C PRO A 172 10.18 2.34 10.40
N LYS A 173 11.23 1.61 10.81
CA LYS A 173 12.59 2.07 10.60
C LYS A 173 12.82 2.07 9.09
N HIS A 174 12.68 3.23 8.46
CA HIS A 174 13.04 3.41 7.06
C HIS A 174 14.44 2.83 6.86
N GLY A 175 14.53 1.81 5.99
CA GLY A 175 15.78 1.13 5.73
C GLY A 175 16.87 2.15 5.40
N PHE A 176 18.11 1.86 5.80
CA PHE A 176 19.30 2.71 5.60
C PHE A 176 19.36 3.36 4.21
N TRP A 177 18.88 2.67 3.17
CA TRP A 177 18.80 3.12 1.79
C TRP A 177 17.75 4.22 1.53
N GLN A 178 16.61 4.25 2.21
CA GLN A 178 15.64 5.36 2.10
C GLN A 178 16.13 6.64 2.76
N LYS A 179 16.97 6.56 3.80
CA LYS A 179 17.66 7.73 4.37
C LYS A 179 18.71 8.35 3.44
N LEU A 180 19.29 7.54 2.55
CA LEU A 180 20.32 7.98 1.62
C LEU A 180 19.76 8.46 0.27
N PHE A 181 18.58 7.97 -0.13
CA PHE A 181 18.03 8.21 -1.48
C PHE A 181 16.55 8.63 -1.50
N GLY A 182 15.91 8.80 -0.34
CA GLY A 182 14.57 9.36 -0.25
C GLY A 182 14.58 10.86 -0.52
N LYS A 183 13.88 11.28 -1.57
CA LYS A 183 13.53 12.68 -1.83
C LYS A 183 12.57 13.20 -0.76
#